data_AF-A0A9J6DTJ4-F1
#
_entry.id   AF-A0A9J6DTJ4-F1
#
_cell.length_a   1.000
_cell.length_b   1.000
_cell.length_c   1.000
_cell.angle_alpha   90.00
_cell.angle_beta   90.00
_cell.angle_gamma   90.00
#
_symmetry.space_group_name_H-M   'P 1'
#
loop_
_entity.id
_entity.type
_entity.pdbx_description
1 polymer ?
#
loop_
_entity_poly.entity_id
_entity_poly.type
_entity_poly.pdbx_seq_one_letter_code
_entity_poly.pdbx_strand_id
1 'polypeptide(L)'
;MLVRYVVIRNLNRCCRWSVDVLNVAAVMAGLLAVFGNLIVSAYPVLTSRTIHNAGAYTMFLAAVLYMALETGLTCCLCPEYNAKSMVWLRFSLTTASVFAVIFTACYQYIGENLWVEGLNDKPKHLREPGDPGFRELLISSVGEWFLVSLFLAFFLTFAHEFRRVIVTVDVFPLVYHMDEHIEVTRLRPHDSYSLFSSASL
;
A
#
# COMPACT_ATOMS: atom_id res chain seq x y z
N MET A 1 -5.95 2.57 -0.08
CA MET A 1 -5.71 2.20 -1.49
C MET A 1 -7.01 2.19 -2.30
N LEU A 2 -7.94 1.23 -2.08
CA LEU A 2 -9.18 1.15 -2.89
C LEU A 2 -10.06 2.40 -2.81
N VAL A 3 -10.32 2.91 -1.60
CA VAL A 3 -11.07 4.17 -1.42
C VAL A 3 -10.39 5.32 -2.17
N ARG A 4 -9.06 5.42 -2.08
CA ARG A 4 -8.28 6.45 -2.79
C ARG A 4 -8.43 6.33 -4.31
N TYR A 5 -8.35 5.11 -4.83
CA TYR A 5 -8.56 4.83 -6.26
C TYR A 5 -9.93 5.32 -6.74
N VAL A 6 -10.99 5.00 -6.00
CA VAL A 6 -12.37 5.43 -6.31
C VAL A 6 -12.48 6.95 -6.24
N VAL A 7 -11.90 7.59 -5.22
CA VAL A 7 -11.90 9.05 -5.09
C VAL A 7 -11.24 9.71 -6.29
N ILE A 8 -10.03 9.30 -6.67
CA ILE A 8 -9.29 9.89 -7.80
C ILE A 8 -10.05 9.70 -9.11
N ARG A 9 -10.65 8.51 -9.31
CA ARG A 9 -11.46 8.22 -10.51
C ARG A 9 -12.67 9.16 -10.61
N ASN A 10 -13.30 9.51 -9.48
CA ASN A 10 -14.42 10.47 -9.46
C ASN A 10 -13.97 11.92 -9.61
N LEU A 11 -12.77 12.27 -9.13
CA LEU A 11 -12.21 13.62 -9.29
C LEU A 11 -11.69 13.89 -10.72
N ASN A 12 -11.32 12.85 -11.48
CA ASN A 12 -10.84 12.98 -12.85
C ASN A 12 -11.95 13.28 -13.88
N ARG A 13 -12.71 14.36 -13.66
CA ARG A 13 -13.88 14.75 -14.49
C ARG A 13 -13.55 15.05 -15.95
N CYS A 14 -12.30 15.44 -16.24
CA CYS A 14 -11.84 15.75 -17.59
C CYS A 14 -11.32 14.52 -18.36
N CYS A 15 -11.54 13.30 -17.84
CA CYS A 15 -11.12 12.05 -18.46
C CYS A 15 -9.65 12.05 -18.88
N ARG A 16 -8.77 12.59 -18.04
CA ARG A 16 -7.33 12.64 -18.32
C ARG A 16 -6.78 11.22 -18.26
N TRP A 17 -6.51 10.65 -19.42
CA TRP A 17 -5.98 9.28 -19.56
C TRP A 17 -4.74 9.03 -18.68
N SER A 18 -3.82 9.98 -18.61
CA SER A 18 -2.61 9.85 -17.78
C SER A 18 -2.92 9.69 -16.28
N VAL A 19 -3.98 10.35 -15.79
CA VAL A 19 -4.40 10.25 -14.37
C VAL A 19 -5.02 8.88 -14.12
N ASP A 20 -5.83 8.36 -15.06
CA ASP A 20 -6.44 7.04 -14.91
C ASP A 20 -5.40 5.92 -14.92
N VAL A 21 -4.44 5.97 -15.84
CA VAL A 21 -3.33 5.00 -15.89
C VAL A 21 -2.52 5.05 -14.61
N LEU A 22 -2.18 6.25 -14.14
CA LEU A 22 -1.41 6.43 -12.92
C LEU A 22 -2.18 5.92 -11.68
N ASN A 23 -3.50 6.13 -11.64
CA ASN A 23 -4.37 5.67 -10.57
C ASN A 23 -4.50 4.14 -10.53
N VAL A 24 -4.63 3.50 -11.71
CA VAL A 24 -4.62 2.02 -11.82
C VAL A 24 -3.26 1.46 -11.42
N ALA A 25 -2.17 2.04 -11.90
CA ALA A 25 -0.82 1.61 -11.53
C ALA A 25 -0.59 1.73 -10.01
N ALA A 26 -1.05 2.83 -9.40
CA ALA A 26 -0.96 3.04 -7.96
C ALA A 26 -1.72 1.96 -7.19
N VAL A 27 -2.99 1.70 -7.51
CA VAL A 27 -3.75 0.68 -6.77
C VAL A 27 -3.15 -0.72 -6.92
N MET A 28 -2.60 -1.06 -8.10
CA MET A 28 -1.91 -2.34 -8.32
C MET A 28 -0.62 -2.45 -7.50
N ALA A 29 0.22 -1.41 -7.49
CA ALA A 29 1.42 -1.37 -6.64
C ALA A 29 1.04 -1.50 -5.16
N GLY A 30 -0.03 -0.84 -4.74
CA GLY A 30 -0.54 -0.94 -3.38
C GLY A 30 -1.01 -2.35 -3.01
N LEU A 31 -1.79 -3.01 -3.87
CA LEU A 31 -2.23 -4.39 -3.66
C LEU A 31 -1.04 -5.37 -3.62
N LEU A 32 -0.02 -5.15 -4.45
CA LEU A 32 1.23 -5.92 -4.41
C LEU A 32 1.98 -5.72 -3.08
N ALA A 33 1.99 -4.51 -2.54
CA ALA A 33 2.57 -4.24 -1.22
C ALA A 33 1.83 -5.00 -0.10
N VAL A 34 0.49 -5.02 -0.15
CA VAL A 34 -0.34 -5.81 0.78
C VAL A 34 -0.03 -7.30 0.66
N PHE A 35 0.10 -7.82 -0.56
CA PHE A 35 0.49 -9.21 -0.79
C PHE A 35 1.86 -9.54 -0.17
N GLY A 36 2.85 -8.66 -0.35
CA GLY A 36 4.15 -8.80 0.31
C GLY A 36 4.02 -8.84 1.85
N ASN A 37 3.22 -7.96 2.42
CA ASN A 37 2.95 -7.93 3.86
C ASN A 37 2.27 -9.21 4.38
N LEU A 38 1.36 -9.79 3.59
CA LEU A 38 0.74 -11.07 3.93
C LEU A 38 1.77 -12.20 4.01
N ILE A 39 2.75 -12.22 3.10
CA ILE A 39 3.87 -13.18 3.15
C ILE A 39 4.72 -12.97 4.41
N VAL A 40 5.10 -11.73 4.71
CA VAL A 40 5.87 -11.38 5.93
C VAL A 40 5.15 -11.85 7.18
N SER A 41 3.83 -11.66 7.24
CA SER A 41 2.99 -12.08 8.36
C SER A 41 2.80 -13.61 8.44
N ALA A 42 2.76 -14.31 7.32
CA ALA A 42 2.53 -15.75 7.28
C ALA A 42 3.80 -16.56 7.56
N TYR A 43 4.98 -16.03 7.23
CA TYR A 43 6.25 -16.72 7.33
C TYR A 43 7.19 -15.98 8.29
N PRO A 44 7.34 -16.45 9.55
CA PRO A 44 8.23 -15.84 10.52
C PRO A 44 9.71 -15.87 10.07
N VAL A 45 10.44 -14.78 10.35
CA VAL A 45 11.85 -14.64 9.98
C VAL A 45 12.77 -15.70 10.60
N LEU A 46 12.38 -16.26 11.75
CA LEU A 46 13.17 -17.26 12.49
C LEU A 46 13.09 -18.67 11.86
N THR A 47 11.98 -19.00 11.21
CA THR A 47 11.72 -20.34 10.65
C THR A 47 11.82 -20.37 9.13
N SER A 48 11.48 -19.27 8.47
CA SER A 48 11.29 -19.21 7.01
C SER A 48 11.89 -17.94 6.40
N ARG A 49 13.12 -17.62 6.80
CA ARG A 49 13.83 -16.36 6.46
C ARG A 49 13.81 -16.03 4.96
N THR A 50 14.05 -17.00 4.08
CA THR A 50 14.10 -16.74 2.63
C THR A 50 12.75 -16.25 2.10
N ILE A 51 11.67 -16.89 2.50
CA ILE A 51 10.30 -16.52 2.09
C ILE A 51 9.90 -15.20 2.74
N HIS A 52 10.22 -15.02 4.03
CA HIS A 52 9.99 -13.79 4.76
C HIS A 52 10.67 -12.59 4.06
N ASN A 53 11.95 -12.72 3.72
CA ASN A 53 12.71 -11.67 3.06
C ASN A 53 12.16 -11.35 1.66
N ALA A 54 11.73 -12.37 0.90
CA ALA A 54 11.08 -12.15 -0.40
C ALA A 54 9.77 -11.36 -0.25
N GLY A 55 8.97 -11.67 0.78
CA GLY A 55 7.79 -10.90 1.15
C GLY A 55 8.12 -9.45 1.53
N ALA A 56 9.14 -9.26 2.37
CA ALA A 56 9.57 -7.95 2.84
C ALA A 56 10.06 -7.06 1.69
N TYR A 57 10.90 -7.58 0.80
CA TYR A 57 11.35 -6.83 -0.38
C TYR A 57 10.19 -6.47 -1.32
N THR A 58 9.27 -7.40 -1.54
CA THR A 58 8.07 -7.15 -2.34
C THR A 58 7.22 -6.04 -1.71
N MET A 59 6.99 -6.12 -0.39
CA MET A 59 6.24 -5.12 0.35
C MET A 59 6.90 -3.74 0.27
N PHE A 60 8.19 -3.64 0.60
CA PHE A 60 8.90 -2.35 0.65
C PHE A 60 9.00 -1.68 -0.72
N LEU A 61 9.41 -2.42 -1.75
CA LEU A 61 9.54 -1.85 -3.10
C LEU A 61 8.19 -1.44 -3.67
N ALA A 62 7.15 -2.27 -3.50
CA ALA A 62 5.81 -1.95 -3.99
C ALA A 62 5.19 -0.79 -3.20
N ALA A 63 5.45 -0.66 -1.90
CA ALA A 63 4.99 0.48 -1.09
C ALA A 63 5.67 1.79 -1.49
N VAL A 64 6.99 1.79 -1.71
CA VAL A 64 7.72 2.99 -2.21
C VAL A 64 7.21 3.39 -3.60
N LEU A 65 6.99 2.41 -4.49
CA LEU A 65 6.39 2.67 -5.79
C LEU A 65 4.99 3.27 -5.65
N TYR A 66 4.14 2.69 -4.79
CA TYR A 66 2.81 3.23 -4.50
C TYR A 66 2.87 4.69 -4.03
N MET A 67 3.77 5.00 -3.09
CA MET A 67 3.97 6.37 -2.60
C MET A 67 4.39 7.33 -3.72
N ALA A 68 5.30 6.91 -4.61
CA ALA A 68 5.73 7.73 -5.73
C ALA A 68 4.59 8.00 -6.72
N LEU A 69 3.78 6.99 -7.04
CA LEU A 69 2.63 7.12 -7.95
C LEU A 69 1.55 8.02 -7.33
N GLU A 70 1.24 7.86 -6.04
CA GLU A 70 0.28 8.72 -5.31
C GLU A 70 0.77 10.17 -5.16
N THR A 71 2.07 10.39 -4.97
CA THR A 71 2.67 11.72 -5.03
C THR A 71 2.49 12.34 -6.42
N GLY A 72 2.74 11.57 -7.48
CA GLY A 72 2.48 11.99 -8.87
C GLY A 72 1.01 12.34 -9.15
N LEU A 73 0.07 11.55 -8.63
CA LEU A 73 -1.37 11.86 -8.69
C LEU A 73 -1.70 13.14 -7.94
N THR A 74 -1.09 13.34 -6.77
CA THR A 74 -1.26 14.57 -5.97
C THR A 74 -0.79 15.80 -6.75
N CYS A 75 0.35 15.70 -7.45
CA CYS A 75 0.84 16.74 -8.35
C CYS A 75 -0.13 17.00 -9.50
N CYS A 76 -0.62 15.95 -10.16
CA CYS A 76 -1.54 16.06 -11.31
C CYS A 76 -2.88 16.70 -10.94
N LEU A 77 -3.30 16.59 -9.69
CA LEU A 77 -4.56 17.11 -9.16
C LEU A 77 -4.38 18.45 -8.40
N CYS A 78 -3.16 18.96 -8.30
CA CYS A 78 -2.85 20.28 -7.74
C CYS A 78 -2.93 21.35 -8.85
N PRO A 79 -3.46 22.56 -8.58
CA PRO A 79 -3.98 23.05 -7.30
C PRO A 79 -5.48 22.82 -7.08
N GLU A 80 -6.19 22.25 -8.07
CA GLU A 80 -7.66 22.17 -8.08
C GLU A 80 -8.24 21.36 -6.91
N TYR A 81 -7.64 20.20 -6.61
CA TYR A 81 -8.13 19.28 -5.58
C TYR A 81 -7.16 19.08 -4.42
N ASN A 82 -5.88 19.40 -4.62
CA ASN A 82 -4.83 19.25 -3.62
C ASN A 82 -4.09 20.56 -3.37
N ALA A 83 -3.81 20.86 -2.11
CA ALA A 83 -2.96 21.97 -1.72
C ALA A 83 -1.49 21.68 -2.05
N LYS A 84 -0.73 22.72 -2.42
CA LYS A 84 0.72 22.61 -2.67
C LYS A 84 1.50 22.05 -1.47
N SER A 85 1.07 22.35 -0.24
CA SER A 85 1.67 21.79 0.98
C SER A 85 1.56 20.27 1.05
N MET A 86 0.45 19.69 0.57
CA MET A 86 0.27 18.24 0.52
C MET A 86 1.21 17.59 -0.50
N VAL A 87 1.44 18.24 -1.64
CA VAL A 87 2.42 17.79 -2.63
C VAL A 87 3.81 17.72 -2.01
N TRP A 88 4.26 18.80 -1.36
CA TRP A 88 5.57 18.83 -0.72
C TRP A 88 5.71 17.80 0.41
N LEU A 89 4.70 17.66 1.26
CA LEU A 89 4.70 16.65 2.33
C LEU A 89 4.84 15.23 1.77
N ARG A 90 4.01 14.86 0.79
CA ARG A 90 4.05 13.54 0.16
C ARG A 90 5.36 13.29 -0.56
N PHE A 91 5.86 14.29 -1.28
CA PHE A 91 7.16 14.22 -1.94
C PHE A 91 8.30 13.99 -0.94
N SER A 92 8.37 14.76 0.15
CA SER A 92 9.38 14.57 1.19
C SER A 92 9.33 13.17 1.82
N LEU A 93 8.13 12.65 2.11
CA LEU A 93 7.95 11.30 2.65
C LEU A 93 8.34 10.22 1.63
N THR A 94 7.98 10.36 0.35
CA THR A 94 8.41 9.46 -0.73
C THR A 94 9.92 9.45 -0.86
N THR A 95 10.56 10.62 -0.94
CA THR A 95 12.01 10.75 -1.05
C THR A 95 12.72 10.13 0.15
N ALA A 96 12.27 10.43 1.37
CA ALA A 96 12.82 9.82 2.58
C ALA A 96 12.68 8.29 2.56
N SER A 97 11.57 7.76 2.05
CA SER A 97 11.33 6.32 1.95
C SER A 97 12.23 5.64 0.91
N VAL A 98 12.49 6.30 -0.23
CA VAL A 98 13.47 5.83 -1.22
C VAL A 98 14.87 5.74 -0.61
N PHE A 99 15.29 6.76 0.13
CA PHE A 99 16.58 6.72 0.81
C PHE A 99 16.62 5.62 1.89
N ALA A 100 15.57 5.50 2.70
CA ALA A 100 15.50 4.51 3.77
C ALA A 100 15.49 3.07 3.25
N VAL A 101 14.80 2.78 2.14
CA VAL A 101 14.80 1.42 1.55
C VAL A 101 16.16 1.05 0.97
N ILE A 102 16.84 1.97 0.29
CA ILE A 102 18.20 1.75 -0.24
C ILE A 102 19.18 1.56 0.91
N PHE A 103 19.14 2.45 1.91
CA PHE A 103 19.98 2.40 3.09
C PHE A 103 19.85 1.05 3.81
N THR A 104 18.61 0.65 4.11
CA THR A 104 18.31 -0.63 4.78
C THR A 104 18.81 -1.81 3.96
N ALA A 105 18.54 -1.83 2.65
CA ALA A 105 19.00 -2.91 1.77
C ALA A 105 20.53 -3.02 1.70
N CYS A 106 21.25 -1.88 1.64
CA CYS A 106 22.71 -1.86 1.64
C CYS A 106 23.29 -2.42 2.95
N TYR A 107 22.82 -1.96 4.10
CA TYR A 107 23.31 -2.44 5.40
C TYR A 107 22.94 -3.91 5.64
N GLN A 108 21.75 -4.35 5.20
CA GLN A 108 21.37 -5.75 5.22
C GLN A 108 22.35 -6.62 4.40
N TYR A 109 22.67 -6.18 3.19
CA TYR A 109 23.58 -6.90 2.29
C TYR A 109 25.00 -6.98 2.86
N ILE A 110 25.53 -5.85 3.34
CA ILE A 110 26.87 -5.78 3.94
C ILE A 110 26.92 -6.69 5.18
N GLY A 111 25.93 -6.61 6.07
CA GLY A 111 25.89 -7.41 7.29
C GLY A 111 25.78 -8.91 7.03
N GLU A 112 25.01 -9.33 6.01
CA GLU A 112 24.95 -10.74 5.63
C GLU A 112 26.25 -11.24 4.98
N ASN A 113 26.94 -10.41 4.19
CA ASN A 113 28.22 -10.79 3.57
C ASN A 113 29.34 -10.92 4.60
N LEU A 114 29.46 -9.96 5.53
CA LEU A 114 30.45 -10.02 6.61
C LEU A 114 30.32 -11.29 7.45
N TRP A 115 29.09 -11.79 7.61
CA TRP A 115 28.85 -13.05 8.29
C TRP A 115 29.29 -14.28 7.49
N VAL A 116 29.14 -14.28 6.17
CA VAL A 116 29.55 -15.42 5.32
C VAL A 116 31.08 -15.51 5.24
N GLU A 117 31.77 -14.37 5.23
CA GLU A 117 33.24 -14.31 5.20
C GLU A 117 33.87 -14.65 6.55
N GLY A 118 33.19 -14.34 7.66
CA GLY A 118 33.58 -14.85 8.98
C GLY A 118 33.36 -16.36 9.04
N LEU A 119 34.41 -17.14 9.25
CA LEU A 119 34.32 -18.56 9.57
C LEU A 119 33.53 -18.74 10.88
N ASN A 120 32.21 -18.85 10.78
CA ASN A 120 31.27 -18.81 11.90
C ASN A 120 30.67 -20.19 12.14
N ASP A 121 30.92 -20.76 13.32
CA ASP A 121 30.37 -22.06 13.74
C ASP A 121 28.93 -21.97 14.29
N LYS A 122 28.46 -20.75 14.58
CA LYS A 122 27.12 -20.50 15.14
C LYS A 122 26.07 -20.28 14.05
N PRO A 123 24.81 -20.67 14.29
CA PRO A 123 23.69 -20.34 13.41
C PRO A 123 23.47 -18.82 13.25
N LYS A 124 23.08 -18.36 12.05
CA LYS A 124 22.82 -16.94 11.71
C LYS A 124 21.85 -16.19 12.64
N HIS A 125 20.97 -16.91 13.32
CA HIS A 125 19.96 -16.31 14.21
C HIS A 125 20.44 -16.16 15.66
N LEU A 126 21.61 -16.70 16.00
CA LEU A 126 22.27 -16.57 17.31
C LEU A 126 23.46 -15.59 17.26
N ARG A 127 23.37 -14.59 16.37
CA ARG A 127 24.35 -13.51 16.26
C ARG A 127 24.29 -12.64 17.53
N GLU A 128 25.46 -12.36 18.09
CA GLU A 128 25.64 -11.56 19.31
C GLU A 128 26.40 -10.27 19.03
N PRO A 129 26.29 -9.24 19.89
CA PRO A 129 27.11 -8.04 19.80
C PRO A 129 28.61 -8.39 19.76
N GLY A 130 29.30 -7.96 18.70
CA GLY A 130 30.71 -8.28 18.45
C GLY A 130 30.92 -9.25 17.29
N ASP A 131 29.87 -9.96 16.86
CA ASP A 131 29.95 -10.83 15.70
C ASP A 131 30.08 -10.06 14.37
N PRO A 132 30.73 -10.65 13.36
CA PRO A 132 30.78 -10.07 12.02
C PRO A 132 29.38 -9.77 11.48
N GLY A 133 29.17 -8.52 11.05
CA GLY A 133 27.91 -8.07 10.46
C GLY A 133 26.79 -7.75 11.47
N PHE A 134 26.95 -7.99 12.78
CA PHE A 134 25.91 -7.73 13.77
C PHE A 134 25.49 -6.25 13.79
N ARG A 135 26.47 -5.34 13.80
CA ARG A 135 26.22 -3.89 13.85
C ARG A 135 25.50 -3.41 12.60
N GLU A 136 25.90 -3.91 11.44
CA GLU A 136 25.35 -3.54 10.15
C GLU A 136 23.89 -4.00 10.03
N LEU A 137 23.58 -5.21 10.51
CA LEU A 137 22.21 -5.73 10.57
C LEU A 137 21.36 -4.98 11.58
N LEU A 138 21.92 -4.58 12.73
CA LEU A 138 21.21 -3.74 13.69
C LEU A 138 20.83 -2.38 13.08
N ILE A 139 21.77 -1.75 12.37
CA ILE A 139 21.52 -0.49 11.64
C ILE A 139 20.46 -0.69 10.55
N SER A 140 20.52 -1.81 9.82
CA SER A 140 19.49 -2.20 8.86
C SER A 140 18.11 -2.30 9.53
N SER A 141 18.00 -3.02 10.65
CA SER A 141 16.72 -3.15 11.37
C SER A 141 16.18 -1.79 11.85
N VAL A 142 17.03 -0.88 12.34
CA VAL A 142 16.59 0.48 12.69
C VAL A 142 16.07 1.22 11.46
N GLY A 143 16.78 1.10 10.32
CA GLY A 143 16.34 1.66 9.03
C GLY A 143 14.99 1.09 8.57
N GLU A 144 14.75 -0.19 8.80
CA GLU A 144 13.49 -0.88 8.47
C GLU A 144 12.31 -0.29 9.26
N TRP A 145 12.44 -0.16 10.58
CA TRP A 145 11.39 0.45 11.42
C TRP A 145 11.15 1.93 11.09
N PHE A 146 12.21 2.65 10.74
CA PHE A 146 12.08 4.01 10.24
C PHE A 146 11.31 4.06 8.90
N LEU A 147 11.61 3.18 7.95
CA LEU A 147 10.90 3.05 6.68
C LEU A 147 9.41 2.74 6.90
N VAL A 148 9.09 1.78 7.78
CA VAL A 148 7.70 1.45 8.14
C VAL A 148 6.98 2.65 8.73
N SER A 149 7.67 3.44 9.56
CA SER A 149 7.11 4.67 10.14
C SER A 149 6.82 5.73 9.08
N LEU A 150 7.68 5.87 8.06
CA LEU A 150 7.44 6.75 6.91
C LEU A 150 6.23 6.30 6.08
N PHE A 151 6.06 5.01 5.87
CA PHE A 151 4.89 4.46 5.19
C PHE A 151 3.62 4.82 5.95
N LEU A 152 3.60 4.58 7.27
CA LEU A 152 2.46 4.95 8.11
C LEU A 152 2.17 6.45 8.04
N ALA A 153 3.18 7.30 8.17
CA ALA A 153 3.04 8.75 8.04
C ALA A 153 2.46 9.16 6.68
N PHE A 154 2.88 8.52 5.59
CA PHE A 154 2.31 8.74 4.26
C PHE A 154 0.85 8.32 4.18
N PHE A 155 0.48 7.15 4.71
CA PHE A 155 -0.92 6.71 4.75
C PHE A 155 -1.81 7.67 5.54
N LEU A 156 -1.31 8.24 6.64
CA LEU A 156 -2.05 9.22 7.43
C LEU A 156 -2.36 10.51 6.64
N THR A 157 -1.59 10.83 5.60
CA THR A 157 -1.95 11.96 4.70
C THR A 157 -3.30 11.76 4.02
N PHE A 158 -3.71 10.51 3.75
CA PHE A 158 -5.01 10.20 3.17
C PHE A 158 -6.16 10.40 4.15
N ALA A 159 -5.94 10.23 5.45
CA ALA A 159 -6.98 10.46 6.45
C ALA A 159 -7.53 11.89 6.38
N HIS A 160 -6.65 12.86 6.14
CA HIS A 160 -7.05 14.26 5.95
C HIS A 160 -7.92 14.47 4.69
N GLU A 161 -7.70 13.70 3.63
CA GLU A 161 -8.50 13.77 2.40
C GLU A 161 -9.83 13.03 2.55
N PHE A 162 -9.82 11.84 3.16
CA PHE A 162 -11.03 11.03 3.35
C PHE A 162 -12.05 11.70 4.27
N ARG A 163 -11.63 12.59 5.16
CA ARG A 163 -12.54 13.46 5.93
C ARG A 163 -13.40 14.41 5.06
N ARG A 164 -13.09 14.56 3.76
CA ARG A 164 -13.84 15.40 2.81
C ARG A 164 -14.61 14.60 1.76
N VAL A 165 -14.70 13.28 1.93
CA VAL A 165 -15.38 12.39 0.98
C VAL A 165 -16.49 11.64 1.72
N ILE A 166 -17.65 11.54 1.10
CA ILE A 166 -18.75 10.68 1.53
C ILE A 166 -18.77 9.46 0.61
N VAL A 167 -18.81 8.26 1.20
CA VAL A 167 -18.97 7.01 0.47
C VAL A 167 -20.31 6.42 0.91
N THR A 168 -21.25 6.31 -0.03
CA THR A 168 -22.54 5.65 0.17
C THR A 168 -22.48 4.26 -0.48
N VAL A 169 -22.89 3.23 0.26
CA VAL A 169 -23.01 1.86 -0.25
C VAL A 169 -24.46 1.44 -0.07
N ASP A 170 -25.20 1.39 -1.17
CA ASP A 170 -26.59 0.95 -1.17
C ASP A 170 -26.66 -0.56 -1.44
N VAL A 171 -27.31 -1.29 -0.54
CA VAL A 171 -27.49 -2.75 -0.64
C VAL A 171 -28.98 -3.04 -0.74
N PHE A 172 -29.41 -3.59 -1.86
CA PHE A 172 -30.79 -3.99 -2.09
C PHE A 172 -30.87 -5.52 -2.15
N PRO A 173 -31.45 -6.18 -1.13
CA PRO A 173 -31.68 -7.62 -1.22
C PRO A 173 -32.69 -7.88 -2.35
N LEU A 174 -32.29 -8.71 -3.31
CA LEU A 174 -33.18 -9.13 -4.42
C LEU A 174 -34.09 -10.29 -4.03
N VAL A 175 -33.88 -10.87 -2.85
CA VAL A 175 -34.56 -12.04 -2.31
C VAL A 175 -34.88 -11.82 -0.84
N TYR A 176 -35.94 -12.46 -0.36
CA TYR A 176 -36.27 -12.46 1.08
C TYR A 176 -35.44 -13.50 1.83
N HIS A 177 -35.00 -14.55 1.14
CA HIS A 177 -34.12 -15.59 1.66
C HIS A 177 -32.95 -15.84 0.70
N MET A 178 -31.71 -15.95 1.20
CA MET A 178 -30.51 -16.07 0.35
C MET A 178 -30.44 -17.38 -0.47
N ASP A 179 -31.30 -18.35 -0.14
CA ASP A 179 -31.44 -19.62 -0.86
C ASP A 179 -32.55 -19.58 -1.95
N GLU A 180 -33.24 -18.45 -2.12
CA GLU A 180 -34.24 -18.30 -3.19
C GLU A 180 -33.56 -18.23 -4.58
N HIS A 181 -34.00 -19.09 -5.49
CA HIS A 181 -33.53 -19.09 -6.88
C HIS A 181 -34.28 -18.03 -7.71
N ILE A 182 -33.55 -17.02 -8.21
CA ILE A 182 -34.06 -16.08 -9.21
C ILE A 182 -33.69 -16.57 -10.62
N GLU A 183 -34.69 -16.80 -11.49
CA GLU A 183 -34.44 -16.83 -12.94
C GLU A 183 -34.17 -15.41 -13.45
N VAL A 184 -32.91 -15.12 -13.81
CA VAL A 184 -32.37 -13.80 -14.19
C VAL A 184 -33.04 -13.17 -15.44
N THR A 185 -33.93 -13.90 -16.11
CA THR A 185 -34.63 -13.51 -17.34
C THR A 185 -35.63 -12.35 -17.18
N ARG A 186 -35.85 -11.83 -15.96
CA ARG A 186 -36.88 -10.82 -15.66
C ARG A 186 -36.42 -9.48 -15.10
N LEU A 187 -35.13 -9.12 -15.19
CA LEU A 187 -34.70 -7.75 -14.87
C LEU A 187 -34.99 -6.83 -16.06
N ARG A 188 -36.26 -6.41 -16.20
CA ARG A 188 -36.65 -5.40 -17.18
C ARG A 188 -36.28 -4.02 -16.58
N PRO A 189 -35.53 -3.15 -17.28
CA PRO A 189 -35.03 -1.86 -16.74
C PRO A 189 -36.11 -0.92 -16.17
N HIS A 190 -37.37 -1.16 -16.49
CA HIS A 190 -38.50 -0.36 -16.07
C HIS A 190 -38.93 -0.60 -14.61
N ASP A 191 -38.63 -1.77 -14.04
CA ASP A 191 -39.04 -2.14 -12.67
C ASP A 191 -38.09 -1.58 -11.59
N SER A 192 -36.89 -1.14 -11.98
CA SER A 192 -35.96 -0.44 -11.09
C SER A 192 -36.42 0.97 -10.72
N TYR A 193 -37.21 1.64 -11.56
CA TYR A 193 -37.66 3.03 -11.32
C TYR A 193 -38.74 3.15 -10.23
N SER A 194 -39.57 2.11 -10.03
CA SER A 194 -40.63 2.12 -9.01
C SER A 194 -40.06 2.02 -7.58
N LEU A 195 -38.94 1.32 -7.39
CA LEU A 195 -38.24 1.22 -6.10
C LEU A 195 -37.62 2.56 -5.66
N PHE A 196 -37.18 3.40 -6.60
CA PHE A 196 -36.65 4.74 -6.30
C PHE A 196 -37.76 5.74 -5.96
N SER A 197 -39.00 5.55 -6.43
CA SER A 197 -40.11 6.46 -6.14
C SER A 197 -40.80 6.19 -4.79
N SER A 198 -40.63 5.00 -4.21
CA SER A 198 -41.23 4.65 -2.91
C SER A 198 -40.34 4.98 -1.71
N ALA A 199 -39.08 5.40 -1.94
CA ALA A 199 -38.12 5.72 -0.88
C ALA A 199 -38.02 7.24 -0.58
N SER A 200 -38.88 8.07 -1.18
CA SER A 200 -38.91 9.54 -1.02
C SER A 200 -40.13 10.08 -0.26
N LEU A 201 -40.67 9.31 0.68
CA LEU A 201 -41.64 9.77 1.69
C LEU A 201 -41.11 9.49 3.10
#